data_AF-A0A7L1ZC01-F1
#
_entry.id   AF-A0A7L1ZC01-F1
#
_cell.length_a   1.000
_cell.length_b   1.000
_cell.length_c   1.000
_cell.angle_alpha   90.00
_cell.angle_beta   90.00
_cell.angle_gamma   90.00
#
_symmetry.space_group_name_H-M   'P 1'
#
loop_
_entity.id
_entity.type
_entity.pdbx_description
1 polymer ?
#
loop_
_entity_poly.entity_id
_entity_poly.type
_entity_poly.pdbx_seq_one_letter_code
_entity_poly.pdbx_strand_id
1 'polypeptide(L)'
;RQMRDYLSGFQEQCDAILNDVNSALQHLESLQKQYLFVSTKTGTLHEACEQLLKEQSELVDLAENIQQKLSYFNELENINTKLNSPTLSVNSEGFIPMLAKLDDCIAYISSHVSHSVFILVKLGCWMKLLGWVLFFHLTLSSETSMPLLDPSAVPNSDNAFTLFYVKFRAAAPKVRTLIEQVEQRSEKMPEYQQVLNEIHQCYLDQRELLLGPSIASTVTELTSQNNRDHCALVRSGCAFMVHVCQDEHQLYNEFFTKPTPKLE
;
A
#
# COMPACT_ATOMS: atom_id res chain seq x y z
N ARG A 1 24.86 5.65 112.25
CA ARG A 1 23.68 4.93 111.72
C ARG A 1 23.05 5.75 110.60
N GLN A 2 22.50 6.94 110.86
CA GLN A 2 21.94 7.84 109.83
C GLN A 2 22.81 8.06 108.57
N MET A 3 24.11 8.33 108.70
CA MET A 3 24.99 8.56 107.54
C MET A 3 25.26 7.29 106.71
N ARG A 4 25.13 6.10 107.32
CA ARG A 4 25.25 4.80 106.62
C ARG A 4 23.98 4.52 105.82
N ASP A 5 22.81 4.82 106.40
CA ASP A 5 21.51 4.66 105.74
C ASP A 5 21.36 5.67 104.57
N TYR A 6 21.93 6.88 104.71
CA TYR A 6 21.98 7.88 103.64
C TYR A 6 22.89 7.45 102.47
N LEU A 7 24.04 6.85 102.78
CA LEU A 7 24.95 6.29 101.77
C LEU A 7 24.36 5.06 101.08
N SER A 8 23.63 4.19 101.80
CA SER A 8 22.96 3.04 101.17
C SER A 8 21.81 3.47 100.26
N GLY A 9 21.05 4.50 100.62
CA GLY A 9 20.02 5.07 99.74
C GLY A 9 20.59 5.69 98.46
N PHE A 10 21.74 6.36 98.55
CA PHE A 10 22.47 6.86 97.37
C PHE A 10 23.01 5.71 96.51
N GLN A 11 23.49 4.63 97.13
CA GLN A 11 23.93 3.44 96.41
C GLN A 11 22.77 2.79 95.65
N GLU A 12 21.61 2.61 96.29
CA GLU A 12 20.40 2.08 95.65
C GLU A 12 19.94 2.96 94.48
N GLN A 13 20.02 4.29 94.60
CA GLN A 13 19.71 5.21 93.49
C GLN A 13 20.70 5.09 92.34
N CYS A 14 22.00 4.99 92.63
CA CYS A 14 23.02 4.77 91.61
C CYS A 14 22.81 3.42 90.91
N ASP A 15 22.46 2.36 91.64
CA ASP A 15 22.17 1.04 91.08
C ASP A 15 20.88 1.06 90.23
N ALA A 16 19.86 1.82 90.64
CA ALA A 16 18.65 2.01 89.84
C ALA A 16 18.95 2.75 88.53
N ILE A 17 19.70 3.86 88.59
CA ILE A 17 20.11 4.60 87.39
C ILE A 17 20.97 3.72 86.47
N LEU A 18 21.88 2.93 87.04
CA LEU A 18 22.75 2.05 86.25
C LEU A 18 21.96 0.92 85.59
N ASN A 19 20.92 0.40 86.25
CA ASN A 19 19.96 -0.52 85.64
C ASN A 19 19.14 0.14 84.52
N ASP A 20 18.67 1.37 84.71
CA ASP A 20 17.93 2.11 83.68
C ASP A 20 18.81 2.40 82.46
N VAL A 21 20.07 2.78 82.66
CA VAL A 21 21.04 3.00 81.57
C VAL A 21 21.34 1.69 80.83
N ASN A 22 21.51 0.58 81.55
CA ASN A 22 21.70 -0.73 80.92
C ASN A 22 20.46 -1.17 80.12
N SER A 23 19.26 -0.92 80.64
CA SER A 23 18.01 -1.20 79.94
C SER A 23 17.86 -0.34 78.68
N ALA A 24 18.16 0.96 78.77
CA ALA A 24 18.16 1.87 77.64
C ALA A 24 19.17 1.45 76.55
N LEU A 25 20.37 1.01 76.94
CA LEU A 25 21.38 0.47 76.02
C LEU A 25 20.89 -0.78 75.29
N GLN A 26 20.25 -1.71 76.01
CA GLN A 26 19.65 -2.90 75.39
C GLN A 26 18.53 -2.55 74.40
N HIS A 27 17.68 -1.57 74.74
CA HIS A 27 16.65 -1.08 73.84
C HIS A 27 17.25 -0.44 72.58
N LEU A 28 18.33 0.33 72.72
CA LEU A 28 19.01 0.98 71.60
C LEU A 28 19.69 -0.06 70.68
N GLU A 29 20.29 -1.10 71.25
CA GLU A 29 20.87 -2.22 70.49
C GLU A 29 19.79 -3.01 69.73
N SER A 30 18.63 -3.24 70.36
CA SER A 30 17.48 -3.88 69.72
C SER A 30 16.91 -3.03 68.59
N LEU A 31 16.77 -1.71 68.81
CA LEU A 31 16.31 -0.77 67.78
C LEU A 31 17.28 -0.73 66.59
N GLN A 32 18.59 -0.74 66.85
CA GLN A 32 19.60 -0.79 65.79
C GLN A 32 19.49 -2.08 64.97
N LYS A 33 19.31 -3.24 65.61
CA LYS A 33 19.11 -4.52 64.91
C LYS A 33 17.85 -4.51 64.05
N GLN A 34 16.73 -4.01 64.59
CA GLN A 34 15.48 -3.90 63.85
C GLN A 34 15.60 -2.93 62.68
N TYR A 35 16.26 -1.78 62.88
CA TYR A 35 16.52 -0.81 61.81
C TYR A 35 17.34 -1.43 60.69
N LEU A 36 18.43 -2.15 61.02
CA LEU A 36 19.24 -2.81 60.01
C LEU A 36 18.45 -3.87 59.24
N PHE A 37 17.64 -4.66 59.94
CA PHE A 37 16.79 -5.68 59.33
C PHE A 37 15.77 -5.07 58.36
N VAL A 38 15.05 -4.02 58.80
CA VAL A 38 14.08 -3.31 57.95
C VAL A 38 14.79 -2.64 56.77
N SER A 39 15.91 -1.94 57.01
CA SER A 39 16.68 -1.28 55.95
C SER A 39 17.17 -2.26 54.90
N THR A 40 17.68 -3.43 55.31
CA THR A 40 18.16 -4.47 54.38
C THR A 40 16.99 -5.03 53.57
N LYS A 41 15.90 -5.39 54.25
CA LYS A 41 14.73 -5.97 53.58
C LYS A 41 14.08 -4.98 52.62
N THR A 42 13.93 -3.72 53.01
CA THR A 42 13.42 -2.65 52.16
C THR A 42 14.37 -2.36 50.99
N GLY A 43 15.69 -2.40 51.19
CA GLY A 43 16.68 -2.29 50.12
C GLY A 43 16.53 -3.39 49.07
N THR A 44 16.48 -4.66 49.51
CA THR A 44 16.28 -5.79 48.59
C THR A 44 14.95 -5.74 47.84
N LEU A 45 13.89 -5.29 48.49
CA LEU A 45 12.59 -5.11 47.86
C LEU A 45 12.65 -3.98 46.81
N HIS A 46 13.31 -2.87 47.13
CA HIS A 46 13.46 -1.75 46.21
C HIS A 46 14.25 -2.16 44.96
N GLU A 47 15.38 -2.87 45.12
CA GLU A 47 16.15 -3.41 43.99
C GLU A 47 15.32 -4.36 43.13
N ALA A 48 14.54 -5.25 43.75
CA ALA A 48 13.65 -6.15 43.02
C ALA A 48 12.56 -5.39 42.25
N CYS A 49 12.00 -4.32 42.83
CA CYS A 49 11.03 -3.45 42.16
C CYS A 49 11.65 -2.71 40.98
N GLU A 50 12.86 -2.15 41.12
CA GLU A 50 13.57 -1.48 40.02
C GLU A 50 13.86 -2.44 38.87
N GLN A 51 14.30 -3.67 39.18
CA GLN A 51 14.54 -4.70 38.17
C GLN A 51 13.25 -5.07 37.43
N LEU A 52 12.13 -5.24 38.15
CA LEU A 52 10.82 -5.50 37.54
C LEU A 52 10.33 -4.35 36.66
N LEU A 53 10.54 -3.10 37.07
CA LEU A 53 10.20 -1.93 36.27
C LEU A 53 11.01 -1.89 34.96
N LYS A 54 12.30 -2.23 35.04
CA LYS A 54 13.16 -2.33 33.87
C LYS A 54 12.67 -3.41 32.89
N GLU A 55 12.41 -4.62 33.39
CA GLU A 55 11.91 -5.73 32.58
C GLU A 55 10.54 -5.40 31.96
N GLN A 56 9.66 -4.74 32.71
CA GLN A 56 8.39 -4.25 32.19
C GLN A 56 8.60 -3.27 31.03
N SER A 57 9.52 -2.32 31.16
CA SER A 57 9.84 -1.37 30.08
C SER A 57 10.35 -2.10 28.83
N GLU A 58 11.29 -3.03 28.99
CA GLU A 58 11.84 -3.80 27.87
C GLU A 58 10.77 -4.65 27.16
N LEU A 59 9.85 -5.24 27.92
CA LEU A 59 8.73 -6.00 27.36
C LEU A 59 7.73 -5.11 26.61
N VAL A 60 7.46 -3.91 27.12
CA VAL A 60 6.60 -2.92 26.43
C VAL A 60 7.25 -2.50 25.11
N ASP A 61 8.54 -2.17 25.12
CA ASP A 61 9.28 -1.79 23.90
C ASP A 61 9.25 -2.91 22.86
N LEU A 62 9.42 -4.16 23.29
CA LEU A 62 9.34 -5.33 22.40
C LEU A 62 7.92 -5.51 21.83
N ALA A 63 6.88 -5.36 22.66
CA ALA A 63 5.50 -5.48 22.22
C ALA A 63 5.14 -4.41 21.18
N GLU A 64 5.57 -3.16 21.40
CA GLU A 64 5.41 -2.07 20.44
C GLU A 64 6.13 -2.35 19.12
N ASN A 65 7.37 -2.89 19.19
CA ASN A 65 8.11 -3.28 18.00
C ASN A 65 7.38 -4.36 17.20
N ILE A 66 6.87 -5.40 17.88
CA ILE A 66 6.09 -6.47 17.24
C ILE A 66 4.82 -5.88 16.60
N GLN A 67 4.10 -5.02 17.32
CA GLN A 67 2.88 -4.38 16.81
C GLN A 67 3.14 -3.55 15.56
N GLN A 68 4.24 -2.79 15.53
CA GLN A 68 4.65 -2.00 14.36
C GLN A 68 5.00 -2.88 13.16
N LYS A 69 5.63 -4.04 13.39
CA LYS A 69 5.89 -4.99 12.30
C LYS A 69 4.60 -5.64 11.79
N LEU A 70 3.69 -5.97 12.71
CA LEU A 70 2.42 -6.61 12.41
C LEU A 70 1.45 -5.66 11.66
N SER A 71 1.56 -4.35 11.88
CA SER A 71 0.68 -3.37 11.23
C SER A 71 0.77 -3.40 9.71
N TYR A 72 1.96 -3.66 9.12
CA TYR A 72 2.11 -3.81 7.67
C TYR A 72 1.30 -4.98 7.11
N PHE A 73 1.20 -6.09 7.86
CA PHE A 73 0.41 -7.25 7.46
C PHE A 73 -1.09 -6.99 7.57
N ASN A 74 -1.53 -6.36 8.66
CA ASN A 74 -2.92 -5.96 8.84
C ASN A 74 -3.38 -4.96 7.78
N GLU A 75 -2.54 -3.96 7.46
CA GLU A 75 -2.83 -3.01 6.38
C GLU A 75 -2.90 -3.72 5.03
N LEU A 76 -2.01 -4.67 4.74
CA LEU A 76 -2.05 -5.45 3.50
C LEU A 76 -3.35 -6.24 3.36
N GLU A 77 -3.83 -6.86 4.45
CA GLU A 77 -5.10 -7.59 4.46
C GLU A 77 -6.30 -6.65 4.25
N ASN A 78 -6.31 -5.49 4.92
CA ASN A 78 -7.33 -4.46 4.75
C ASN A 78 -7.37 -3.93 3.30
N ILE A 79 -6.20 -3.68 2.71
CA ILE A 79 -6.08 -3.26 1.31
C ILE A 79 -6.59 -4.37 0.38
N ASN A 80 -6.24 -5.63 0.66
CA ASN A 80 -6.68 -6.77 -0.15
C ASN A 80 -8.21 -6.95 -0.11
N THR A 81 -8.85 -6.79 1.04
CA THR A 81 -10.33 -6.87 1.13
C THR A 81 -11.01 -5.74 0.37
N LYS A 82 -10.48 -4.51 0.44
CA LYS A 82 -10.99 -3.37 -0.33
C LYS A 82 -10.84 -3.55 -1.84
N LEU A 83 -9.73 -4.11 -2.30
CA LEU A 83 -9.46 -4.31 -3.73
C LEU A 83 -10.33 -5.41 -4.35
N ASN A 84 -10.72 -6.42 -3.56
CA ASN A 84 -11.66 -7.45 -3.99
C ASN A 84 -13.13 -7.00 -3.90
N SER A 85 -13.41 -5.80 -3.38
CA SER A 85 -14.77 -5.29 -3.31
C SER A 85 -15.28 -4.89 -4.70
N PRO A 86 -16.46 -5.36 -5.13
CA PRO A 86 -17.05 -4.97 -6.42
C PRO A 86 -17.47 -3.50 -6.47
N THR A 87 -17.49 -2.80 -5.32
CA THR A 87 -17.82 -1.37 -5.21
C THR A 87 -16.60 -0.46 -5.25
N LEU A 88 -15.40 -1.00 -5.44
CA LEU A 88 -14.18 -0.19 -5.51
C LEU A 88 -14.24 0.75 -6.72
N SER A 89 -14.14 2.05 -6.44
CA SER A 89 -13.91 3.06 -7.48
C SER A 89 -12.44 3.45 -7.50
N VAL A 90 -11.77 3.15 -8.62
CA VAL A 90 -10.38 3.58 -8.88
C VAL A 90 -10.24 5.11 -8.95
N ASN A 91 -11.35 5.82 -9.15
CA ASN A 91 -11.42 7.28 -9.17
C ASN A 91 -11.75 7.90 -7.80
N SER A 92 -11.80 7.09 -6.73
CA SER A 92 -12.01 7.60 -5.38
C SER A 92 -10.75 8.31 -4.84
N GLU A 93 -10.93 9.39 -4.07
CA GLU A 93 -9.82 10.16 -3.48
C GLU A 93 -8.90 9.31 -2.58
N GLY A 94 -9.43 8.23 -2.00
CA GLY A 94 -8.69 7.31 -1.14
C GLY A 94 -7.88 6.23 -1.89
N PHE A 95 -8.03 6.09 -3.20
CA PHE A 95 -7.39 5.03 -3.97
C PHE A 95 -5.87 5.22 -4.04
N ILE A 96 -5.40 6.40 -4.42
CA ILE A 96 -3.95 6.69 -4.55
C ILE A 96 -3.21 6.51 -3.21
N PRO A 97 -3.68 7.06 -2.08
CA PRO A 97 -3.05 6.81 -0.77
C PRO A 97 -3.04 5.33 -0.38
N MET A 98 -4.10 4.58 -0.73
CA MET A 98 -4.16 3.14 -0.49
C MET A 98 -3.07 2.39 -1.27
N LEU A 99 -2.81 2.78 -2.52
CA LEU A 99 -1.74 2.20 -3.32
C LEU A 99 -0.35 2.55 -2.79
N ALA A 100 -0.13 3.80 -2.36
CA ALA A 100 1.14 4.18 -1.76
C ALA A 100 1.45 3.34 -0.50
N LYS A 101 0.49 3.20 0.40
CA LYS A 101 0.63 2.32 1.58
C LYS A 101 0.91 0.87 1.21
N LEU A 102 0.28 0.39 0.13
CA LEU A 102 0.54 -0.95 -0.37
C LEU A 102 1.99 -1.10 -0.82
N ASP A 103 2.50 -0.14 -1.58
CA ASP A 103 3.90 -0.15 -2.05
C ASP A 103 4.86 -0.16 -0.85
N ASP A 104 4.57 0.60 0.20
CA ASP A 104 5.34 0.61 1.45
C ASP A 104 5.32 -0.76 2.15
N CYS A 105 4.15 -1.40 2.23
CA CYS A 105 4.01 -2.75 2.79
C CYS A 105 4.81 -3.78 1.97
N ILE A 106 4.78 -3.69 0.64
CA ILE A 106 5.53 -4.58 -0.26
C ILE A 106 7.04 -4.37 -0.07
N ALA A 107 7.50 -3.12 -0.01
CA ALA A 107 8.91 -2.78 0.18
C ALA A 107 9.43 -3.28 1.53
N TYR A 108 8.66 -3.09 2.60
CA TYR A 108 8.99 -3.60 3.94
C TYR A 108 9.09 -5.13 3.95
N ILE A 109 8.09 -5.83 3.41
CA ILE A 109 8.05 -7.31 3.43
C ILE A 109 9.17 -7.90 2.56
N SER A 110 9.45 -7.31 1.40
CA SER A 110 10.51 -7.76 0.50
C SER A 110 11.91 -7.64 1.12
N SER A 111 12.09 -6.73 2.07
CA SER A 111 13.40 -6.50 2.72
C SER A 111 13.58 -7.24 4.05
N HIS A 112 12.49 -7.68 4.70
CA HIS A 112 12.54 -8.18 6.09
C HIS A 112 12.02 -9.60 6.30
N VAL A 113 11.34 -10.23 5.32
CA VAL A 113 10.60 -11.48 5.56
C VAL A 113 11.07 -12.62 4.66
N SER A 114 11.00 -13.85 5.19
CA SER A 114 11.37 -15.08 4.50
C SER A 114 10.55 -15.33 3.21
N HIS A 115 11.11 -16.16 2.32
CA HIS A 115 10.60 -16.45 0.98
C HIS A 115 9.10 -16.82 0.93
N SER A 116 8.57 -17.53 1.94
CA SER A 116 7.17 -18.01 1.94
C SER A 116 6.14 -16.89 2.07
N VAL A 117 6.41 -15.87 2.88
CA VAL A 117 5.50 -14.73 3.06
C VAL A 117 5.63 -13.75 1.89
N PHE A 118 6.85 -13.60 1.35
CA PHE A 118 7.10 -12.85 0.13
C PHE A 118 6.24 -13.36 -1.05
N ILE A 119 6.10 -14.69 -1.21
CA ILE A 119 5.26 -15.28 -2.25
C ILE A 119 3.78 -14.89 -2.08
N LEU A 120 3.26 -14.89 -0.85
CA LEU A 120 1.86 -14.56 -0.57
C LEU A 120 1.57 -13.09 -0.86
N VAL A 121 2.48 -12.19 -0.50
CA VAL A 121 2.39 -10.76 -0.82
C VAL A 121 2.52 -10.51 -2.32
N LYS A 122 3.46 -11.19 -2.98
CA LYS A 122 3.61 -11.15 -4.44
C LYS A 122 2.29 -11.55 -5.09
N LEU A 123 1.73 -12.72 -4.77
CA LEU A 123 0.43 -13.18 -5.26
C LEU A 123 -0.69 -12.15 -5.03
N GLY A 124 -0.72 -11.52 -3.85
CA GLY A 124 -1.63 -10.42 -3.54
C GLY A 124 -1.45 -9.19 -4.41
N CYS A 125 -0.21 -8.85 -4.81
CA CYS A 125 0.08 -7.79 -5.77
C CYS A 125 -0.42 -8.17 -7.19
N TRP A 126 -0.12 -9.39 -7.63
CA TRP A 126 -0.57 -9.90 -8.93
C TRP A 126 -2.09 -9.88 -9.11
N MET A 127 -2.85 -10.22 -8.06
CA MET A 127 -4.32 -10.13 -8.14
C MET A 127 -4.83 -8.69 -8.36
N LYS A 128 -4.12 -7.69 -7.85
CA LYS A 128 -4.49 -6.26 -7.98
C LYS A 128 -4.20 -5.75 -9.38
N LEU A 129 -3.02 -6.08 -9.86
CA LEU A 129 -2.56 -5.84 -11.21
C LEU A 129 -3.52 -6.45 -12.24
N LEU A 130 -3.95 -7.69 -12.03
CA LEU A 130 -4.96 -8.36 -12.86
C LEU A 130 -6.32 -7.63 -12.80
N GLY A 131 -6.72 -7.16 -11.61
CA GLY A 131 -7.93 -6.35 -11.44
C GLY A 131 -7.91 -5.05 -12.24
N TRP A 132 -6.76 -4.40 -12.38
CA TRP A 132 -6.60 -3.18 -13.18
C TRP A 132 -6.72 -3.43 -14.67
N VAL A 133 -6.08 -4.50 -15.16
CA VAL A 133 -6.21 -4.94 -16.56
C VAL A 133 -7.67 -5.27 -16.86
N LEU A 134 -8.35 -5.98 -15.96
CA LEU A 134 -9.77 -6.29 -16.09
C LEU A 134 -10.65 -5.04 -16.10
N PHE A 135 -10.41 -4.10 -15.18
CA PHE A 135 -11.13 -2.83 -15.13
C PHE A 135 -10.93 -2.01 -16.42
N PHE A 136 -9.69 -1.92 -16.89
CA PHE A 136 -9.34 -1.24 -18.14
C PHE A 136 -10.09 -1.87 -19.32
N HIS A 137 -10.00 -3.20 -19.47
CA HIS A 137 -10.69 -3.95 -20.52
C HIS A 137 -12.21 -3.77 -20.46
N LEU A 138 -12.82 -3.87 -19.27
CA LEU A 138 -14.26 -3.75 -19.09
C LEU A 138 -14.76 -2.34 -19.39
N THR A 139 -14.05 -1.31 -18.90
CA THR A 139 -14.38 0.09 -19.18
C THR A 139 -14.34 0.34 -20.69
N LEU A 140 -13.28 -0.12 -21.35
CA LEU A 140 -13.13 0.03 -22.79
C LEU A 140 -14.26 -0.67 -23.55
N SER A 141 -14.53 -1.93 -23.20
CA SER A 141 -15.59 -2.74 -23.82
C SER A 141 -16.98 -2.15 -23.61
N SER A 142 -17.27 -1.57 -22.44
CA SER A 142 -18.57 -0.98 -22.15
C SER A 142 -18.85 0.27 -22.98
N GLU A 143 -17.85 1.13 -23.19
CA GLU A 143 -17.99 2.36 -23.97
C GLU A 143 -18.03 2.09 -25.48
N THR A 144 -17.35 1.03 -25.91
CA THR A 144 -17.30 0.62 -27.33
C THR A 144 -18.45 -0.29 -27.72
N SER A 145 -19.13 -0.92 -26.75
CA SER A 145 -20.32 -1.73 -27.02
C SER A 145 -21.39 -0.88 -27.72
N MET A 146 -21.79 -1.33 -28.90
CA MET A 146 -22.96 -0.79 -29.58
C MET A 146 -24.19 -1.48 -28.99
N PRO A 147 -25.27 -0.77 -28.60
CA PRO A 147 -26.57 -1.41 -28.64
C PRO A 147 -26.75 -1.83 -30.10
N LEU A 148 -26.97 -3.14 -30.32
CA LEU A 148 -27.22 -3.77 -31.62
C LEU A 148 -27.92 -2.77 -32.55
N LEU A 149 -27.13 -2.09 -33.40
CA LEU A 149 -27.69 -1.13 -34.34
C LEU A 149 -28.49 -1.97 -35.32
N ASP A 150 -29.72 -1.54 -35.59
CA ASP A 150 -30.64 -2.13 -36.54
C ASP A 150 -29.86 -2.59 -37.80
N PRO A 151 -29.88 -3.90 -38.18
CA PRO A 151 -29.10 -4.43 -39.30
C PRO A 151 -29.38 -3.75 -40.65
N SER A 152 -30.41 -2.92 -40.70
CA SER A 152 -30.84 -2.12 -41.85
C SER A 152 -30.10 -0.79 -42.02
N ALA A 153 -29.41 -0.29 -40.97
CA ALA A 153 -28.64 0.94 -41.02
C ALA A 153 -27.16 0.62 -41.22
N VAL A 154 -26.76 0.34 -42.46
CA VAL A 154 -25.33 0.31 -42.82
C VAL A 154 -24.78 1.71 -42.55
N PRO A 155 -23.92 1.91 -41.55
CA PRO A 155 -23.31 3.21 -41.36
C PRO A 155 -22.44 3.46 -42.59
N ASN A 156 -22.55 4.62 -43.23
CA ASN A 156 -21.45 5.08 -44.08
C ASN A 156 -20.16 4.96 -43.26
N SER A 157 -19.09 4.43 -43.86
CA SER A 157 -17.81 4.15 -43.21
C SER A 157 -17.31 5.33 -42.38
N ASP A 158 -17.45 6.57 -42.89
CA ASP A 158 -17.07 7.81 -42.22
C ASP A 158 -17.84 8.09 -40.91
N ASN A 159 -19.13 7.73 -40.85
CA ASN A 159 -19.95 7.86 -39.64
C ASN A 159 -19.54 6.83 -38.58
N ALA A 160 -19.11 5.64 -39.00
CA ALA A 160 -18.62 4.61 -38.08
C ALA A 160 -17.27 5.01 -37.47
N PHE A 161 -16.32 5.51 -38.29
CA PHE A 161 -15.03 6.01 -37.80
C PHE A 161 -15.22 7.09 -36.72
N THR A 162 -15.97 8.14 -37.04
CA THR A 162 -16.21 9.26 -36.11
C THR A 162 -16.86 8.78 -34.81
N LEU A 163 -17.84 7.87 -34.90
CA LEU A 163 -18.53 7.33 -33.73
C LEU A 163 -17.58 6.53 -32.83
N PHE A 164 -16.74 5.65 -33.41
CA PHE A 164 -15.79 4.85 -32.64
C PHE A 164 -14.74 5.71 -31.93
N TYR A 165 -14.22 6.76 -32.58
CA TYR A 165 -13.30 7.69 -31.93
C TYR A 165 -13.96 8.46 -30.77
N VAL A 166 -15.17 8.99 -30.97
CA VAL A 166 -15.89 9.74 -29.93
C VAL A 166 -16.18 8.86 -28.70
N LYS A 167 -16.66 7.63 -28.93
CA LYS A 167 -16.93 6.67 -27.85
C LYS A 167 -15.67 6.27 -27.09
N PHE A 168 -14.60 5.97 -27.81
CA PHE A 168 -13.35 5.55 -27.19
C PHE A 168 -12.71 6.70 -26.40
N ARG A 169 -12.72 7.94 -26.94
CA ARG A 169 -12.30 9.15 -26.23
C ARG A 169 -13.08 9.38 -24.93
N ALA A 170 -14.37 9.03 -24.87
CA ALA A 170 -15.17 9.13 -23.65
C ALA A 170 -14.71 8.16 -22.52
N ALA A 171 -14.02 7.07 -22.87
CA ALA A 171 -13.43 6.14 -21.90
C ALA A 171 -12.13 6.67 -21.29
N ALA A 172 -11.36 7.48 -22.04
CA ALA A 172 -10.05 8.00 -21.62
C ALA A 172 -10.02 8.60 -20.20
N PRO A 173 -10.88 9.58 -19.84
CA PRO A 173 -10.82 10.20 -18.51
C PRO A 173 -11.13 9.24 -17.37
N LYS A 174 -11.81 8.11 -17.63
CA LYS A 174 -12.20 7.13 -16.60
C LYS A 174 -11.04 6.23 -16.19
N VAL A 175 -10.09 6.01 -17.09
CA VAL A 175 -8.93 5.12 -16.90
C VAL A 175 -7.61 5.88 -16.78
N ARG A 176 -7.57 7.15 -17.17
CA ARG A 176 -6.33 7.96 -17.20
C ARG A 176 -5.59 7.97 -15.86
N THR A 177 -6.29 8.26 -14.76
CA THR A 177 -5.67 8.27 -13.42
C THR A 177 -5.03 6.92 -13.09
N LEU A 178 -5.69 5.81 -13.45
CA LEU A 178 -5.15 4.47 -13.23
C LEU A 178 -3.88 4.22 -14.06
N ILE A 179 -3.90 4.59 -15.34
CA ILE A 179 -2.76 4.45 -16.25
C ILE A 179 -1.57 5.27 -15.72
N GLU A 180 -1.79 6.52 -15.32
CA GLU A 180 -0.73 7.37 -14.75
C GLU A 180 -0.11 6.74 -13.49
N GLN A 181 -0.94 6.13 -12.63
CA GLN A 181 -0.46 5.42 -11.44
C GLN A 181 0.33 4.15 -11.77
N VAL A 182 -0.01 3.44 -12.86
CA VAL A 182 0.75 2.29 -13.37
C VAL A 182 2.09 2.75 -13.97
N GLU A 183 2.06 3.75 -14.84
CA GLU A 183 3.23 4.32 -15.51
C GLU A 183 4.25 4.86 -14.50
N GLN A 184 3.80 5.49 -13.41
CA GLN A 184 4.69 5.99 -12.36
C GLN A 184 5.38 4.85 -11.59
N ARG A 185 4.69 3.72 -11.39
CA ARG A 185 5.20 2.57 -10.62
C ARG A 185 6.03 1.61 -11.46
N SER A 186 5.80 1.58 -12.77
CA SER A 186 6.50 0.68 -13.70
C SER A 186 8.01 0.92 -13.75
N GLU A 187 8.47 2.15 -13.45
CA GLU A 187 9.90 2.48 -13.33
C GLU A 187 10.58 1.84 -12.13
N LYS A 188 9.82 1.51 -11.08
CA LYS A 188 10.35 1.03 -9.79
C LYS A 188 10.24 -0.47 -9.62
N MET A 189 9.26 -1.10 -10.27
CA MET A 189 8.90 -2.50 -10.05
C MET A 189 8.58 -3.20 -11.37
N PRO A 190 9.21 -4.34 -11.67
CA PRO A 190 9.04 -5.04 -12.95
C PRO A 190 7.63 -5.58 -13.16
N GLU A 191 6.91 -5.92 -12.10
CA GLU A 191 5.52 -6.37 -12.17
C GLU A 191 4.59 -5.32 -12.78
N TYR A 192 4.77 -4.04 -12.42
CA TYR A 192 3.99 -2.94 -12.99
C TYR A 192 4.34 -2.69 -14.46
N GLN A 193 5.59 -2.95 -14.87
CA GLN A 193 5.99 -2.88 -16.28
C GLN A 193 5.28 -3.95 -17.12
N GLN A 194 5.11 -5.17 -16.59
CA GLN A 194 4.34 -6.20 -17.28
C GLN A 194 2.88 -5.80 -17.45
N VAL A 195 2.27 -5.21 -16.41
CA VAL A 195 0.87 -4.77 -16.46
C VAL A 195 0.68 -3.62 -17.42
N LEU A 196 1.61 -2.66 -17.43
CA LEU A 196 1.61 -1.60 -18.43
C LEU A 196 1.66 -2.17 -19.85
N ASN A 197 2.47 -3.21 -20.07
CA ASN A 197 2.52 -3.91 -21.35
C ASN A 197 1.20 -4.60 -21.71
N GLU A 198 0.51 -5.21 -20.75
CA GLU A 198 -0.80 -5.83 -20.94
C GLU A 198 -1.89 -4.80 -21.22
N ILE A 199 -1.90 -3.66 -20.51
CA ILE A 199 -2.79 -2.52 -20.79
C ILE A 199 -2.55 -1.98 -22.20
N HIS A 200 -1.29 -1.81 -22.61
CA HIS A 200 -0.96 -1.41 -23.98
C HIS A 200 -1.47 -2.42 -25.02
N GLN A 201 -1.31 -3.73 -24.80
CA GLN A 201 -1.85 -4.72 -25.75
C GLN A 201 -3.37 -4.65 -25.80
N CYS A 202 -4.03 -4.62 -24.64
CA CYS A 202 -5.48 -4.51 -24.58
C CYS A 202 -5.99 -3.26 -25.32
N TYR A 203 -5.28 -2.13 -25.21
CA TYR A 203 -5.61 -0.93 -25.97
C TYR A 203 -5.51 -1.18 -27.47
N LEU A 204 -4.37 -1.71 -27.94
CA LEU A 204 -4.09 -1.95 -29.37
C LEU A 204 -5.05 -2.98 -29.97
N ASP A 205 -5.30 -4.10 -29.29
CA ASP A 205 -6.23 -5.14 -29.72
C ASP A 205 -7.66 -4.58 -29.89
N GLN A 206 -8.08 -3.70 -28.99
CA GLN A 206 -9.40 -3.06 -29.06
C GLN A 206 -9.46 -2.02 -30.20
N ARG A 207 -8.37 -1.30 -30.46
CA ARG A 207 -8.28 -0.41 -31.64
C ARG A 207 -8.32 -1.19 -32.94
N GLU A 208 -7.57 -2.30 -33.03
CA GLU A 208 -7.57 -3.18 -34.20
C GLU A 208 -8.96 -3.78 -34.44
N LEU A 209 -9.64 -4.24 -33.39
CA LEU A 209 -10.99 -4.78 -33.49
C LEU A 209 -12.00 -3.76 -34.04
N LEU A 210 -11.92 -2.50 -33.59
CA LEU A 210 -12.88 -1.45 -33.97
C LEU A 210 -12.58 -0.84 -35.34
N LEU A 211 -11.31 -0.59 -35.64
CA LEU A 211 -10.91 0.12 -36.86
C LEU A 211 -10.51 -0.81 -38.01
N GLY A 212 -9.99 -2.00 -37.72
CA GLY A 212 -9.46 -2.93 -38.72
C GLY A 212 -10.44 -3.21 -39.88
N PRO A 213 -11.71 -3.57 -39.60
CA PRO A 213 -12.71 -3.79 -40.66
C PRO A 213 -12.97 -2.54 -41.52
N SER A 214 -13.07 -1.37 -40.89
CA SER A 214 -13.34 -0.10 -41.59
C SER A 214 -12.15 0.33 -42.46
N ILE A 215 -10.92 0.22 -41.94
CA ILE A 215 -9.69 0.50 -42.69
C ILE A 215 -9.57 -0.46 -43.89
N ALA A 216 -9.77 -1.75 -43.68
CA ALA A 216 -9.71 -2.74 -44.76
C ALA A 216 -10.76 -2.47 -45.86
N SER A 217 -11.97 -2.08 -45.46
CA SER A 217 -13.05 -1.71 -46.38
C SER A 217 -12.67 -0.47 -47.21
N THR A 218 -12.20 0.61 -46.57
CA THR A 218 -11.76 1.84 -47.27
C THR A 218 -10.59 1.58 -48.21
N VAL A 219 -9.60 0.78 -47.80
CA VAL A 219 -8.47 0.41 -48.66
C VAL A 219 -8.93 -0.40 -49.88
N THR A 220 -9.86 -1.33 -49.69
CA THR A 220 -10.44 -2.12 -50.79
C THR A 220 -11.22 -1.22 -51.75
N GLU A 221 -11.98 -0.26 -51.22
CA GLU A 221 -12.71 0.74 -52.01
C GLU A 221 -11.76 1.62 -52.84
N LEU A 222 -10.74 2.22 -52.20
CA LEU A 222 -9.72 3.02 -52.87
C LEU A 222 -9.03 2.24 -54.00
N THR A 223 -8.73 0.97 -53.76
CA THR A 223 -8.13 0.06 -54.75
C THR A 223 -9.06 -0.19 -55.92
N SER A 224 -10.35 -0.43 -55.66
CA SER A 224 -11.36 -0.67 -56.70
C SER A 224 -11.60 0.56 -57.58
N GLN A 225 -11.60 1.76 -56.98
CA GLN A 225 -11.86 3.03 -57.67
C GLN A 225 -10.67 3.49 -58.53
N ASN A 226 -9.44 3.19 -58.12
CA ASN A 226 -8.21 3.65 -58.78
C ASN A 226 -7.45 2.54 -59.51
N ASN A 227 -8.14 1.47 -59.94
CA ASN A 227 -7.50 0.27 -60.53
C ASN A 227 -6.62 0.53 -61.77
N ARG A 228 -6.80 1.68 -62.44
CA ARG A 228 -6.07 2.10 -63.64
C ARG A 228 -5.10 3.26 -63.40
N ASP A 229 -5.18 3.93 -62.25
CA ASP A 229 -4.29 5.03 -61.86
C ASP A 229 -3.59 4.69 -60.54
N HIS A 230 -2.50 3.94 -60.65
CA HIS A 230 -1.67 3.55 -59.51
C HIS A 230 -1.10 4.77 -58.77
N CYS A 231 -0.85 5.88 -59.46
CA CYS A 231 -0.34 7.10 -58.85
C CYS A 231 -1.42 7.76 -57.98
N ALA A 232 -2.66 7.82 -58.45
CA ALA A 232 -3.79 8.28 -57.64
C ALA A 232 -4.03 7.36 -56.44
N LEU A 233 -4.02 6.04 -56.66
CA LEU A 233 -4.19 5.04 -55.59
C LEU A 233 -3.16 5.23 -54.47
N VAL A 234 -1.87 5.34 -54.81
CA VAL A 234 -0.81 5.52 -53.82
C VAL A 234 -0.99 6.84 -53.08
N ARG A 235 -1.29 7.95 -53.77
CA ARG A 235 -1.50 9.25 -53.10
C ARG A 235 -2.69 9.22 -52.14
N SER A 236 -3.84 8.70 -52.58
CA SER A 236 -5.04 8.63 -51.73
C SER A 236 -4.87 7.64 -50.57
N GLY A 237 -4.24 6.49 -50.82
CA GLY A 237 -3.94 5.50 -49.80
C GLY A 237 -2.97 6.01 -48.74
N CYS A 238 -1.87 6.66 -49.15
CA CYS A 238 -0.92 7.28 -48.21
C CYS A 238 -1.58 8.41 -47.41
N ALA A 239 -2.35 9.29 -48.06
CA ALA A 239 -3.06 10.36 -47.36
C ALA A 239 -4.02 9.80 -46.30
N PHE A 240 -4.82 8.79 -46.65
CA PHE A 240 -5.71 8.10 -45.72
C PHE A 240 -4.95 7.50 -44.54
N MET A 241 -3.90 6.71 -44.79
CA MET A 241 -3.10 6.09 -43.72
C MET A 241 -2.44 7.13 -42.81
N VAL A 242 -1.92 8.23 -43.37
CA VAL A 242 -1.34 9.32 -42.57
C VAL A 242 -2.38 9.93 -41.63
N HIS A 243 -3.60 10.18 -42.10
CA HIS A 243 -4.68 10.69 -41.25
C HIS A 243 -5.04 9.70 -40.14
N VAL A 244 -5.21 8.42 -40.47
CA VAL A 244 -5.48 7.38 -39.46
C VAL A 244 -4.37 7.33 -38.40
N CYS A 245 -3.10 7.37 -38.81
CA CYS A 245 -1.98 7.36 -37.87
C CYS A 245 -1.95 8.62 -36.98
N GLN A 246 -2.30 9.79 -37.51
CA GLN A 246 -2.37 11.03 -36.74
C GLN A 246 -3.49 10.96 -35.69
N ASP A 247 -4.67 10.49 -36.09
CA ASP A 247 -5.83 10.36 -35.21
C ASP A 247 -5.57 9.33 -34.10
N GLU A 248 -5.00 8.16 -34.43
CA GLU A 248 -4.62 7.14 -33.44
C GLU A 248 -3.54 7.64 -32.47
N HIS A 249 -2.53 8.36 -32.97
CA HIS A 249 -1.50 8.93 -32.11
C HIS A 249 -2.07 9.98 -31.15
N GLN A 250 -2.98 10.84 -31.64
CA GLN A 250 -3.66 11.82 -30.78
C GLN A 250 -4.51 11.11 -29.72
N LEU A 251 -5.27 10.09 -30.10
CA LEU A 251 -6.10 9.31 -29.18
C LEU A 251 -5.25 8.60 -28.12
N TYR A 252 -4.10 8.02 -28.50
CA TYR A 252 -3.21 7.36 -27.56
C TYR A 252 -2.76 8.31 -26.43
N ASN A 253 -2.39 9.55 -26.79
CA ASN A 253 -1.96 10.58 -25.83
C ASN A 253 -3.08 11.07 -24.88
N GLU A 254 -4.33 10.71 -25.13
CA GLU A 254 -5.44 10.95 -24.20
C GLU A 254 -5.51 9.92 -23.07
N PHE A 255 -4.98 8.71 -23.31
CA PHE A 255 -4.94 7.62 -22.34
C PHE A 255 -3.61 7.52 -21.61
N PHE A 256 -2.50 7.64 -22.35
CA PHE A 256 -1.15 7.40 -21.84
C PHE A 256 -0.34 8.69 -21.80
N THR A 257 0.55 8.80 -20.81
CA THR A 257 1.45 9.97 -20.69
C THR A 257 2.86 9.67 -21.16
N LYS A 258 3.23 8.39 -21.25
CA LYS A 258 4.55 7.95 -21.69
C LYS A 258 4.47 7.30 -23.08
N PRO A 259 5.53 7.42 -23.90
CA PRO A 259 5.61 6.69 -25.15
C PRO A 259 5.77 5.19 -24.89
N THR A 260 5.25 4.38 -25.80
CA THR A 260 5.45 2.92 -25.79
C THR A 260 6.23 2.49 -27.02
N PRO A 261 7.24 1.62 -26.89
CA PRO A 261 7.96 1.06 -28.04
C PRO A 261 7.06 0.17 -28.91
N LYS A 262 5.82 -0.10 -28.49
CA LYS A 262 4.83 -0.84 -29.29
C LYS A 262 4.15 0.01 -30.37
N LEU A 263 4.32 1.33 -30.33
CA LEU A 263 3.81 2.28 -31.32
C LEU A 263 4.89 2.75 -32.31
N GLU A 264 6.16 2.38 -32.09
CA GLU A 264 7.29 2.61 -32.99
C GLU A 264 7.44 1.46 -33.99
#